data_AF-A0A971TYR5-F1
#
_entry.id   AF-A0A971TYR5-F1
#
_cell.length_a   1.000
_cell.length_b   1.000
_cell.length_c   1.000
_cell.angle_alpha   90.00
_cell.angle_beta   90.00
_cell.angle_gamma   90.00
#
_symmetry.space_group_name_H-M   'P 1'
#
loop_
_entity.id
_entity.type
_entity.pdbx_description
1 polymer ?
#
loop_
_entity_poly.entity_id
_entity_poly.type
_entity_poly.pdbx_seq_one_letter_code
_entity_poly.pdbx_strand_id
1 'polypeptide(L)'
;MSFFFLLILTGFARQALAADVTLAWDANREATVAGYRVGYGTASGSYPSTVDVGNWTSVSISGLEAGRKYYFACKAYDVSGKESAYSSEVSYTAPATACSYTISPASQSFAASGGTGRVTVTTQAGCPWSASSTASWLTVTAGASGSGTGTVGYSVTANTAAAARSARITIAGSSLAVSQQAASAKATITSSAGTGGSISPSGSVAVAIGSSKTFTVRPGWLYRIYDVKVNGVSVGAVRSYTFSGVRDNQTISATFKRKF
;
A
#
# COMPACT_ATOMS: atom_id res chain seq x y z
N MET A 1 -9.41 -22.89 58.24
CA MET A 1 -8.80 -22.50 56.95
C MET A 1 -9.92 -22.38 55.93
N SER A 2 -10.50 -21.19 55.80
CA SER A 2 -11.48 -20.92 54.73
C SER A 2 -10.71 -20.73 53.42
N PHE A 3 -11.07 -21.48 52.39
CA PHE A 3 -10.47 -21.38 51.06
C PHE A 3 -11.06 -20.18 50.31
N PHE A 4 -10.20 -19.35 49.72
CA PHE A 4 -10.57 -18.23 48.85
C PHE A 4 -10.63 -18.68 47.39
N PHE A 5 -11.67 -18.28 46.68
CA PHE A 5 -11.78 -18.49 45.23
C PHE A 5 -11.38 -17.20 44.51
N LEU A 6 -10.30 -17.27 43.71
CA LEU A 6 -9.81 -16.16 42.90
C LEU A 6 -10.43 -16.26 41.51
N LEU A 7 -11.05 -15.18 41.04
CA LEU A 7 -11.72 -15.09 39.74
C LEU A 7 -11.02 -14.05 38.85
N ILE A 8 -10.91 -14.35 37.56
CA ILE A 8 -10.39 -13.43 36.55
C ILE A 8 -11.57 -12.72 35.85
N LEU A 9 -11.55 -11.38 35.85
CA LEU A 9 -12.46 -10.53 35.10
C LEU A 9 -11.66 -9.80 34.01
N THR A 10 -12.03 -9.98 32.74
CA THR A 10 -11.33 -9.37 31.62
C THR A 10 -11.86 -7.95 31.33
N GLY A 11 -10.96 -6.98 31.24
CA GLY A 11 -11.23 -5.62 30.76
C GLY A 11 -10.51 -5.37 29.44
N PHE A 12 -11.11 -4.58 28.54
CA PHE A 12 -10.49 -4.19 27.27
C PHE A 12 -9.43 -3.11 27.46
N ALA A 13 -8.22 -3.31 26.92
CA ALA A 13 -7.10 -2.38 27.02
C ALA A 13 -7.16 -1.25 25.97
N ARG A 14 -6.73 -0.04 26.39
CA ARG A 14 -6.36 1.08 25.51
C ARG A 14 -4.88 0.96 25.12
N GLN A 15 -4.53 1.44 23.92
CA GLN A 15 -3.25 1.25 23.25
C GLN A 15 -2.00 1.57 24.10
N ALA A 16 -1.32 0.52 24.55
CA ALA A 16 0.13 0.34 24.68
C ALA A 16 0.36 -1.19 24.69
N LEU A 17 1.56 -1.70 24.38
CA LEU A 17 1.89 -3.14 24.24
C LEU A 17 1.64 -4.02 25.51
N ALA A 18 1.04 -3.46 26.57
CA ALA A 18 0.74 -4.09 27.83
C ALA A 18 -0.71 -4.59 27.86
N ALA A 19 -0.90 -5.86 28.25
CA ALA A 19 -2.23 -6.35 28.61
C ALA A 19 -2.52 -6.06 30.09
N ASP A 20 -3.78 -5.80 30.41
CA ASP A 20 -4.27 -5.63 31.77
C ASP A 20 -5.21 -6.79 32.13
N VAL A 21 -5.11 -7.29 33.36
CA VAL A 21 -6.03 -8.30 33.91
C VAL A 21 -6.61 -7.82 35.23
N THR A 22 -7.91 -7.98 35.43
CA THR A 22 -8.54 -7.70 36.73
C THR A 22 -8.76 -9.01 37.47
N LEU A 23 -8.25 -9.07 38.68
CA LEU A 23 -8.43 -10.18 39.61
C LEU A 23 -9.39 -9.73 40.70
N ALA A 24 -10.36 -10.56 41.03
CA ALA A 24 -11.28 -10.34 42.14
C ALA A 24 -11.41 -11.63 42.97
N TRP A 25 -11.64 -11.48 44.27
CA TRP A 25 -11.80 -12.59 45.19
C TRP A 25 -12.88 -12.30 46.23
N ASP A 26 -13.37 -13.35 46.88
CA ASP A 26 -14.31 -13.19 47.99
C ASP A 26 -13.62 -12.62 49.24
N ALA A 27 -14.30 -11.73 49.97
CA ALA A 27 -13.78 -11.17 51.20
C ALA A 27 -13.67 -12.24 52.31
N ASN A 28 -12.52 -12.29 53.01
CA ASN A 28 -12.40 -13.01 54.27
C ASN A 28 -13.25 -12.32 55.34
N ARG A 29 -14.06 -13.11 56.05
CA ARG A 29 -14.95 -12.61 57.11
C ARG A 29 -14.34 -12.70 58.51
N GLU A 30 -13.11 -13.19 58.63
CA GLU A 30 -12.36 -13.14 59.88
C GLU A 30 -12.05 -11.69 60.26
N ALA A 31 -12.43 -11.29 61.48
CA ALA A 31 -12.31 -9.90 61.96
C ALA A 31 -10.87 -9.38 62.04
N THR A 32 -9.88 -10.27 61.94
CA THR A 32 -8.46 -9.96 62.08
C THR A 32 -7.76 -9.64 60.76
N VAL A 33 -8.42 -9.80 59.61
CA VAL A 33 -7.81 -9.50 58.30
C VAL A 33 -7.67 -8.00 58.09
N ALA A 34 -6.44 -7.54 57.90
CA ALA A 34 -6.10 -6.15 57.61
C ALA A 34 -6.00 -5.87 56.10
N GLY A 35 -5.73 -6.90 55.29
CA GLY A 35 -5.74 -6.75 53.83
C GLY A 35 -5.23 -7.98 53.07
N TYR A 36 -4.94 -7.76 51.79
CA TYR A 36 -4.56 -8.80 50.83
C TYR A 36 -3.33 -8.40 50.01
N ARG A 37 -2.54 -9.40 49.64
CA ARG A 37 -1.44 -9.28 48.69
C ARG A 37 -1.62 -10.27 47.56
N VAL A 38 -1.46 -9.79 46.33
CA VAL A 38 -1.53 -10.62 45.13
C VAL A 38 -0.12 -10.82 44.58
N GLY A 39 0.35 -12.07 44.61
CA GLY A 39 1.59 -12.49 43.99
C GLY A 39 1.36 -12.94 42.55
N TYR A 40 2.28 -12.62 41.65
CA TYR A 40 2.24 -13.08 40.27
C TYR A 40 3.62 -13.33 39.65
N GLY A 41 3.65 -14.19 38.63
CA GLY A 41 4.86 -14.58 37.92
C GLY A 41 4.59 -15.37 36.64
N THR A 42 5.65 -15.78 35.94
CA THR A 42 5.57 -16.53 34.67
C THR A 42 5.79 -18.04 34.83
N ALA A 43 6.04 -18.50 36.06
CA ALA A 43 6.17 -19.92 36.41
C ALA A 43 5.17 -20.25 37.53
N SER A 44 4.47 -21.37 37.39
CA SER A 44 3.49 -21.82 38.39
C SER A 44 4.16 -22.02 39.75
N GLY A 45 3.51 -21.52 40.80
CA GLY A 45 4.01 -21.54 42.18
C GLY A 45 5.14 -20.56 42.50
N SER A 46 5.57 -19.73 41.54
CA SER A 46 6.62 -18.74 41.73
C SER A 46 6.10 -17.33 41.44
N TYR A 47 6.07 -16.49 42.48
CA TYR A 47 5.46 -15.16 42.44
C TYR A 47 6.47 -14.07 42.82
N PRO A 48 7.47 -13.77 41.95
CA PRO A 48 8.51 -12.77 42.24
C PRO A 48 7.95 -11.34 42.32
N SER A 49 6.78 -11.09 41.74
CA SER A 49 6.10 -9.79 41.81
C SER A 49 4.92 -9.88 42.79
N THR A 50 4.71 -8.86 43.60
CA THR A 50 3.61 -8.80 44.57
C THR A 50 3.03 -7.40 44.59
N VAL A 51 1.69 -7.31 44.62
CA VAL A 51 0.95 -6.06 44.81
C VAL A 51 0.21 -6.14 46.13
N ASP A 52 0.41 -5.15 47.01
CA ASP A 52 -0.40 -4.97 48.20
C ASP A 52 -1.68 -4.22 47.82
N VAL A 53 -2.82 -4.85 48.07
CA VAL A 53 -4.14 -4.36 47.66
C VAL A 53 -4.93 -3.82 48.85
N GLY A 54 -4.36 -3.86 50.06
CA GLY A 54 -5.04 -3.45 51.27
C GLY A 54 -6.33 -4.23 51.49
N ASN A 55 -7.39 -3.55 51.93
CA ASN A 55 -8.69 -4.16 52.22
C ASN A 55 -9.60 -4.33 50.98
N TRP A 56 -9.10 -4.04 49.78
CA TRP A 56 -9.87 -4.21 48.56
C TRP A 56 -9.89 -5.68 48.16
N THR A 57 -10.96 -6.10 47.49
CA THR A 57 -11.14 -7.49 47.03
C THR A 57 -11.02 -7.61 45.51
N SER A 58 -10.37 -6.62 44.88
CA SER A 58 -10.12 -6.59 43.44
C SER A 58 -8.88 -5.75 43.14
N VAL A 59 -8.12 -6.16 42.13
CA VAL A 59 -6.95 -5.42 41.61
C VAL A 59 -6.82 -5.58 40.10
N SER A 60 -6.44 -4.52 39.40
CA SER A 60 -6.01 -4.59 38.00
C SER A 60 -4.48 -4.62 37.94
N ILE A 61 -3.93 -5.67 37.33
CA ILE A 61 -2.49 -5.81 37.08
C ILE A 61 -2.24 -5.43 35.62
N SER A 62 -1.51 -4.34 35.42
CA SER A 62 -1.12 -3.81 34.12
C SER A 62 0.32 -4.15 33.76
N GLY A 63 0.70 -4.00 32.50
CA GLY A 63 2.10 -4.18 32.07
C GLY A 63 2.48 -5.64 31.80
N LEU A 64 1.50 -6.53 31.65
CA LEU A 64 1.78 -7.93 31.32
C LEU A 64 2.31 -8.05 29.89
N GLU A 65 3.37 -8.83 29.71
CA GLU A 65 3.97 -9.11 28.40
C GLU A 65 2.95 -9.85 27.52
N ALA A 66 2.62 -9.27 26.37
CA ALA A 66 1.63 -9.83 25.44
C ALA A 66 2.02 -11.24 24.97
N GLY A 67 1.04 -12.15 24.89
CA GLY A 67 1.25 -13.55 24.52
C GLY A 67 1.86 -14.42 25.62
N ARG A 68 2.20 -13.84 26.79
CA ARG A 68 2.79 -14.57 27.91
C ARG A 68 1.73 -15.07 28.87
N LYS A 69 1.92 -16.30 29.36
CA LYS A 69 1.12 -16.86 30.45
C LYS A 69 1.67 -16.40 31.80
N TYR A 70 0.78 -15.86 32.62
CA TYR A 70 1.03 -15.47 34.00
C TYR A 70 0.20 -16.32 34.95
N TYR A 71 0.73 -16.49 36.15
CA TYR A 71 0.13 -17.19 37.27
C TYR A 71 -0.04 -16.22 38.42
N PHE A 72 -1.18 -16.29 39.11
CA PHE A 72 -1.58 -15.36 40.16
C PHE A 72 -2.11 -16.13 41.36
N ALA A 73 -1.74 -15.69 42.56
CA ALA A 73 -2.34 -16.16 43.79
C ALA A 73 -2.42 -15.03 44.81
N CYS A 74 -3.43 -15.08 45.67
CA CYS A 74 -3.69 -14.06 46.69
C CYS A 74 -3.42 -14.64 48.08
N LYS A 75 -2.92 -13.82 49.01
CA LYS A 75 -2.81 -14.16 50.43
C LYS A 75 -3.37 -13.02 51.28
N ALA A 76 -3.96 -13.34 52.42
CA ALA A 76 -4.42 -12.35 53.39
C ALA A 76 -3.32 -12.05 54.41
N TYR A 77 -3.35 -10.87 55.03
CA TYR A 77 -2.52 -10.54 56.18
C TYR A 77 -3.35 -9.89 57.29
N ASP A 78 -2.95 -10.11 58.55
CA ASP A 78 -3.59 -9.51 59.72
C ASP A 78 -2.99 -8.14 60.11
N VAL A 79 -3.55 -7.50 61.13
CA VAL A 79 -3.07 -6.19 61.64
C VAL A 79 -1.62 -6.21 62.14
N SER A 80 -1.07 -7.39 62.43
CA SER A 80 0.33 -7.60 62.82
C SER A 80 1.23 -7.94 61.62
N GLY A 81 0.68 -7.96 60.41
CA GLY A 81 1.39 -8.27 59.17
C GLY A 81 1.64 -9.77 58.98
N LYS A 82 1.03 -10.64 59.77
CA LYS A 82 1.17 -12.09 59.61
C LYS A 82 0.36 -12.55 58.40
N GLU A 83 1.00 -13.28 57.51
CA GLU A 83 0.42 -13.70 56.25
C GLU A 83 -0.15 -15.12 56.29
N SER A 84 -1.21 -15.36 55.53
CA SER A 84 -1.73 -16.70 55.25
C SER A 84 -0.89 -17.44 54.20
N ALA A 85 -1.20 -18.72 53.98
CA ALA A 85 -0.83 -19.38 52.73
C ALA A 85 -1.50 -18.71 51.53
N TYR A 86 -0.93 -18.89 50.34
CA TYR A 86 -1.56 -18.46 49.08
C TYR A 86 -2.87 -19.22 48.83
N SER A 87 -3.79 -18.56 48.13
CA SER A 87 -4.98 -19.15 47.54
C SER A 87 -4.61 -20.22 46.51
N SER A 88 -5.63 -20.91 45.99
CA SER A 88 -5.48 -21.60 44.70
C SER A 88 -4.97 -20.63 43.64
N GLU A 89 -4.07 -21.13 42.81
CA GLU A 89 -3.49 -20.37 41.71
C GLU A 89 -4.50 -20.28 40.55
N VAL A 90 -4.57 -19.11 39.92
CA VAL A 90 -5.21 -18.93 38.62
C VAL A 90 -4.17 -18.54 37.59
N SER A 91 -4.46 -18.80 36.31
CA SER A 91 -3.57 -18.42 35.23
C SER A 91 -4.29 -17.64 34.15
N TYR A 92 -3.59 -16.70 33.54
CA TYR A 92 -4.07 -15.86 32.46
C TYR A 92 -2.98 -15.76 31.39
N THR A 93 -3.34 -16.05 30.14
CA THR A 93 -2.47 -15.75 29.00
C THR A 93 -2.84 -14.37 28.48
N ALA A 94 -1.93 -13.41 28.66
CA ALA A 94 -2.09 -12.08 28.09
C ALA A 94 -2.31 -12.20 26.58
N PRO A 95 -3.34 -11.56 26.00
CA PRO A 95 -3.58 -11.57 24.57
C PRO A 95 -2.30 -11.16 23.84
N ALA A 96 -1.90 -11.93 22.83
CA ALA A 96 -0.82 -11.52 21.95
C ALA A 96 -1.26 -10.25 21.21
N THR A 97 -0.40 -9.23 21.13
CA THR A 97 -0.71 -8.05 20.33
C THR A 97 -0.70 -8.47 18.87
N ALA A 98 -1.88 -8.56 18.25
CA ALA A 98 -1.97 -8.84 16.82
C ALA A 98 -1.45 -7.62 16.05
N CYS A 99 -0.57 -7.86 15.07
CA CYS A 99 -0.11 -6.80 14.18
C CYS A 99 -1.26 -6.29 13.32
N SER A 100 -1.40 -4.96 13.26
CA SER A 100 -2.38 -4.29 12.41
C SER A 100 -1.65 -3.53 11.32
N TYR A 101 -1.96 -3.85 10.06
CA TYR A 101 -1.27 -3.28 8.91
C TYR A 101 -2.22 -2.36 8.14
N THR A 102 -1.74 -1.16 7.84
CA THR A 102 -2.39 -0.25 6.89
C THR A 102 -1.37 0.25 5.88
N ILE A 103 -1.81 0.52 4.65
CA ILE A 103 -0.96 1.07 3.60
C ILE A 103 -1.52 2.39 3.07
N SER A 104 -0.64 3.31 2.67
CA SER A 104 -1.04 4.55 1.99
C SER A 104 -0.01 4.98 0.96
N PRO A 105 -0.42 5.28 -0.29
CA PRO A 105 -1.78 5.15 -0.81
C PRO A 105 -2.20 3.69 -1.01
N ALA A 106 -3.52 3.42 -1.07
CA ALA A 106 -4.05 2.09 -1.39
C ALA A 106 -4.22 1.86 -2.91
N SER A 107 -4.11 2.91 -3.73
CA SER A 107 -4.15 2.81 -5.18
C SER A 107 -3.30 3.87 -5.86
N GLN A 108 -2.76 3.57 -7.04
CA GLN A 108 -2.05 4.53 -7.88
C GLN A 108 -2.28 4.26 -9.38
N SER A 109 -2.23 5.31 -10.19
CA SER A 109 -2.41 5.24 -11.64
C SER A 109 -1.20 5.81 -12.37
N PHE A 110 -0.77 5.14 -13.44
CA PHE A 110 0.36 5.54 -14.27
C PHE A 110 -0.03 5.70 -15.74
N ALA A 111 0.66 6.61 -16.42
CA ALA A 111 0.61 6.68 -17.87
C ALA A 111 1.22 5.42 -18.52
N ALA A 112 0.96 5.22 -19.81
CA ALA A 112 1.52 4.11 -20.57
C ALA A 112 3.06 4.08 -20.56
N SER A 113 3.73 5.21 -20.35
CA SER A 113 5.19 5.28 -20.19
C SER A 113 5.71 4.56 -18.94
N GLY A 114 4.86 4.30 -17.94
CA GLY A 114 5.27 3.76 -16.65
C GLY A 114 5.91 4.82 -15.77
N GLY A 115 6.68 4.37 -14.77
CA GLY A 115 7.31 5.24 -13.78
C GLY A 115 7.69 4.49 -12.51
N THR A 116 7.93 5.23 -11.42
CA THR A 116 8.19 4.67 -10.09
C THR A 116 7.16 5.19 -9.10
N GLY A 117 6.88 4.40 -8.07
CA GLY A 117 5.96 4.73 -7.00
C GLY A 117 6.48 4.29 -5.65
N ARG A 118 5.83 4.77 -4.59
CA ARG A 118 6.09 4.36 -3.21
C ARG A 118 4.77 4.17 -2.48
N VAL A 119 4.78 3.29 -1.49
CA VAL A 119 3.67 3.09 -0.56
C VAL A 119 4.24 2.94 0.84
N THR A 120 3.66 3.66 1.78
CA THR A 120 4.00 3.57 3.20
C THR A 120 3.22 2.44 3.84
N VAL A 121 3.88 1.69 4.71
CA VAL A 121 3.30 0.64 5.54
C VAL A 121 3.32 1.14 6.98
N THR A 122 2.17 1.18 7.63
CA THR A 122 2.06 1.57 9.04
C THR A 122 1.63 0.36 9.85
N THR A 123 2.43 0.04 10.88
CA THR A 123 2.21 -1.05 11.84
C THR A 123 3.00 -0.78 13.12
N GLN A 124 2.69 -1.51 14.18
CA GLN A 124 3.38 -1.47 15.47
C GLN A 124 4.85 -1.89 15.34
N ALA A 125 5.72 -1.36 16.21
CA ALA A 125 7.13 -1.76 16.26
C ALA A 125 7.28 -3.28 16.47
N GLY A 126 8.23 -3.90 15.79
CA GLY A 126 8.47 -5.35 15.87
C GLY A 126 7.56 -6.20 14.98
N CYS A 127 6.47 -5.65 14.43
CA CYS A 127 5.60 -6.37 13.51
C CYS A 127 6.23 -6.56 12.13
N PRO A 128 6.58 -7.80 11.73
CA PRO A 128 7.19 -8.04 10.43
C PRO A 128 6.15 -7.93 9.31
N TRP A 129 6.60 -7.55 8.12
CA TRP A 129 5.80 -7.56 6.90
C TRP A 129 6.66 -7.86 5.68
N SER A 130 6.02 -8.36 4.64
CA SER A 130 6.62 -8.60 3.33
C SER A 130 5.72 -8.01 2.24
N ALA A 131 6.36 -7.59 1.14
CA ALA A 131 5.74 -6.99 -0.03
C ALA A 131 6.12 -7.79 -1.28
N SER A 132 5.13 -8.18 -2.07
CA SER A 132 5.36 -8.93 -3.31
C SER A 132 4.37 -8.54 -4.41
N SER A 133 4.80 -8.71 -5.66
CA SER A 133 3.99 -8.58 -6.86
C SER A 133 4.24 -9.80 -7.73
N THR A 134 3.19 -10.32 -8.37
CA THR A 134 3.28 -11.43 -9.32
C THR A 134 3.32 -10.95 -10.78
N ALA A 135 3.15 -9.65 -11.03
CA ALA A 135 3.16 -9.08 -12.37
C ALA A 135 4.59 -8.67 -12.77
N SER A 136 5.06 -9.15 -13.92
CA SER A 136 6.42 -8.87 -14.44
C SER A 136 6.69 -7.41 -14.79
N TRP A 137 5.63 -6.59 -14.95
CA TRP A 137 5.73 -5.16 -15.25
C TRP A 137 5.58 -4.26 -14.01
N LEU A 138 5.29 -4.83 -12.83
CA LEU A 138 5.14 -4.14 -11.57
C LEU A 138 6.09 -4.77 -10.54
N THR A 139 7.25 -4.17 -10.33
CA THR A 139 8.36 -4.78 -9.58
C THR A 139 8.60 -4.03 -8.28
N VAL A 140 8.71 -4.74 -7.16
CA VAL A 140 9.17 -4.17 -5.88
C VAL A 140 10.68 -3.95 -5.99
N THR A 141 11.12 -2.71 -5.85
CA THR A 141 12.53 -2.32 -6.04
C THR A 141 13.26 -2.03 -4.74
N ALA A 142 12.52 -1.71 -3.66
CA ALA A 142 13.08 -1.46 -2.34
C ALA A 142 12.05 -1.78 -1.25
N GLY A 143 12.52 -2.21 -0.08
CA GLY A 143 11.65 -2.52 1.05
C GLY A 143 10.72 -3.70 0.77
N ALA A 144 11.23 -4.80 0.20
CA ALA A 144 10.43 -6.01 -0.03
C ALA A 144 10.03 -6.71 1.27
N SER A 145 10.69 -6.40 2.39
CA SER A 145 10.29 -6.79 3.73
C SER A 145 10.79 -5.76 4.74
N GLY A 146 10.20 -5.80 5.94
CA GLY A 146 10.58 -4.93 7.04
C GLY A 146 9.87 -5.30 8.33
N SER A 147 10.11 -4.50 9.38
CA SER A 147 9.42 -4.61 10.66
C SER A 147 9.10 -3.21 11.19
N GLY A 148 7.94 -3.05 11.83
CA GLY A 148 7.46 -1.73 12.19
C GLY A 148 7.05 -0.90 10.98
N THR A 149 6.81 0.40 11.18
CA THR A 149 6.45 1.30 10.07
C THR A 149 7.59 1.42 9.06
N GLY A 150 7.28 1.41 7.77
CA GLY A 150 8.28 1.46 6.70
C GLY A 150 7.71 1.88 5.34
N THR A 151 8.51 1.76 4.28
CA THR A 151 8.12 2.15 2.91
C THR A 151 8.56 1.09 1.91
N VAL A 152 7.66 0.77 0.97
CA VAL A 152 7.93 -0.10 -0.17
C VAL A 152 8.07 0.79 -1.42
N GLY A 153 9.20 0.67 -2.11
CA GLY A 153 9.42 1.28 -3.42
C GLY A 153 9.15 0.29 -4.53
N TYR A 154 8.56 0.76 -5.64
CA TYR A 154 8.28 -0.09 -6.79
C TYR A 154 8.43 0.67 -8.12
N SER A 155 8.59 -0.10 -9.20
CA SER A 155 8.64 0.40 -10.57
C SER A 155 7.54 -0.21 -11.43
N VAL A 156 7.10 0.57 -12.40
CA VAL A 156 6.08 0.24 -13.40
C VAL A 156 6.73 0.37 -14.77
N THR A 157 6.93 -0.74 -15.46
CA THR A 157 7.46 -0.75 -16.83
C THR A 157 6.44 -0.16 -17.81
N ALA A 158 6.90 0.44 -18.91
CA ALA A 158 6.01 0.95 -19.96
C ALA A 158 5.04 -0.14 -20.47
N ASN A 159 3.79 0.25 -20.73
CA ASN A 159 2.79 -0.54 -21.41
C ASN A 159 2.76 -0.15 -22.89
N THR A 160 3.17 -1.06 -23.76
CA THR A 160 3.13 -0.88 -25.23
C THR A 160 1.86 -1.45 -25.86
N ALA A 161 1.02 -2.14 -25.08
CA ALA A 161 -0.22 -2.72 -25.56
C ALA A 161 -1.33 -1.67 -25.67
N ALA A 162 -2.23 -1.87 -26.63
CA ALA A 162 -3.41 -1.03 -26.83
C ALA A 162 -4.49 -1.20 -25.72
N ALA A 163 -4.33 -2.19 -24.86
CA ALA A 163 -5.19 -2.40 -23.69
C ALA A 163 -4.54 -1.83 -22.42
N ALA A 164 -5.34 -1.19 -21.57
CA ALA A 164 -4.92 -0.83 -20.22
C ALA A 164 -4.70 -2.08 -19.39
N ARG A 165 -3.84 -1.99 -18.37
CA ARG A 165 -3.53 -3.13 -17.49
C ARG A 165 -3.57 -2.71 -16.04
N SER A 166 -3.75 -3.68 -15.15
CA SER A 166 -3.76 -3.46 -13.71
C SER A 166 -3.16 -4.66 -13.00
N ALA A 167 -2.51 -4.41 -11.88
CA ALA A 167 -1.94 -5.42 -11.00
C ALA A 167 -1.94 -4.92 -9.56
N ARG A 168 -1.49 -5.76 -8.64
CA ARG A 168 -1.45 -5.45 -7.21
C ARG A 168 -0.09 -5.79 -6.63
N ILE A 169 0.33 -4.97 -5.67
CA ILE A 169 1.37 -5.35 -4.71
C ILE A 169 0.66 -5.74 -3.41
N THR A 170 0.93 -6.94 -2.91
CA THR A 170 0.40 -7.43 -1.63
C THR A 170 1.41 -7.16 -0.52
N ILE A 171 0.97 -6.54 0.58
CA ILE A 171 1.81 -6.15 1.71
C ILE A 171 1.12 -6.55 3.01
N ALA A 172 1.62 -7.60 3.68
CA ALA A 172 1.03 -8.12 4.93
C ALA A 172 -0.51 -8.27 4.88
N GLY A 173 -1.04 -8.79 3.78
CA GLY A 173 -2.49 -8.95 3.54
C GLY A 173 -3.22 -7.71 3.01
N SER A 174 -2.63 -6.51 3.10
CA SER A 174 -3.10 -5.30 2.42
C SER A 174 -2.74 -5.33 0.93
N SER A 175 -3.48 -4.60 0.09
CA SER A 175 -3.25 -4.59 -1.35
C SER A 175 -3.21 -3.19 -1.93
N LEU A 176 -2.08 -2.83 -2.53
CA LEU A 176 -1.95 -1.62 -3.35
C LEU A 176 -2.40 -1.95 -4.78
N ALA A 177 -3.48 -1.30 -5.23
CA ALA A 177 -3.94 -1.41 -6.61
C ALA A 177 -3.16 -0.47 -7.54
N VAL A 178 -2.49 -1.00 -8.55
CA VAL A 178 -1.79 -0.21 -9.56
C VAL A 178 -2.48 -0.38 -10.90
N SER A 179 -2.93 0.73 -11.47
CA SER A 179 -3.49 0.80 -12.82
C SER A 179 -2.53 1.51 -13.75
N GLN A 180 -2.46 1.04 -14.99
CA GLN A 180 -1.64 1.64 -16.03
C GLN A 180 -2.44 1.77 -17.33
N GLN A 181 -2.39 2.97 -17.93
CA GLN A 181 -3.06 3.25 -19.19
C GLN A 181 -2.54 2.40 -20.35
N ALA A 182 -3.37 2.24 -21.38
CA ALA A 182 -2.99 1.69 -22.67
C ALA A 182 -1.99 2.60 -23.39
N ALA A 183 -1.13 2.02 -24.23
CA ALA A 183 -0.37 2.79 -25.20
C ALA A 183 -1.32 3.55 -26.14
N SER A 184 -1.00 4.80 -26.45
CA SER A 184 -1.73 5.56 -27.47
C SER A 184 -1.58 4.86 -28.82
N ALA A 185 -2.70 4.50 -29.44
CA ALA A 185 -2.72 4.02 -30.82
C ALA A 185 -2.12 5.07 -31.76
N LYS A 186 -1.48 4.63 -32.84
CA LYS A 186 -0.88 5.49 -33.86
C LYS A 186 -1.44 5.15 -35.23
N ALA A 187 -1.69 6.18 -36.03
CA ALA A 187 -1.92 6.08 -37.47
C ALA A 187 -0.66 6.50 -38.22
N THR A 188 -0.53 6.03 -39.46
CA THR A 188 0.53 6.42 -40.38
C THR A 188 -0.01 7.37 -41.43
N ILE A 189 0.65 8.53 -41.60
CA ILE A 189 0.45 9.41 -42.74
C ILE A 189 1.61 9.18 -43.71
N THR A 190 1.33 8.65 -44.89
CA THR A 190 2.33 8.47 -45.94
C THR A 190 2.39 9.72 -46.81
N SER A 191 3.55 10.36 -46.84
CA SER A 191 3.79 11.62 -47.54
C SER A 191 4.80 11.47 -48.67
N SER A 192 4.46 11.99 -49.84
CA SER A 192 5.32 11.92 -51.02
C SER A 192 5.36 13.22 -51.80
N ALA A 193 6.46 13.44 -52.52
CA ALA A 193 6.64 14.58 -53.41
C ALA A 193 7.16 14.07 -54.76
N GLY A 194 6.54 14.52 -55.85
CA GLY A 194 7.03 14.30 -57.20
C GLY A 194 8.23 15.20 -57.53
N THR A 195 8.81 15.00 -58.71
CA THR A 195 9.94 15.79 -59.22
C THR A 195 9.64 17.29 -59.20
N GLY A 196 10.61 18.09 -58.76
CA GLY A 196 10.52 19.56 -58.81
C GLY A 196 10.17 20.25 -57.49
N GLY A 197 10.07 19.52 -56.39
CA GLY A 197 9.92 20.11 -55.06
C GLY A 197 10.01 19.08 -53.95
N SER A 198 9.59 19.46 -52.74
CA SER A 198 9.61 18.60 -51.56
C SER A 198 8.36 18.76 -50.69
N ILE A 199 8.07 17.74 -49.90
CA ILE A 199 7.12 17.75 -48.80
C ILE A 199 7.86 17.39 -47.51
N SER A 200 7.55 18.06 -46.41
CA SER A 200 8.14 17.78 -45.10
C SER A 200 7.08 17.80 -43.99
N PRO A 201 7.02 16.77 -43.13
CA PRO A 201 7.83 15.54 -43.18
C PRO A 201 7.52 14.68 -44.41
N SER A 202 8.45 13.82 -44.84
CA SER A 202 8.32 12.90 -45.97
C SER A 202 8.29 11.43 -45.52
N GLY A 203 7.78 10.54 -46.36
CA GLY A 203 7.70 9.11 -46.08
C GLY A 203 6.58 8.74 -45.10
N SER A 204 6.76 7.65 -44.37
CA SER A 204 5.80 7.16 -43.38
C SER A 204 5.95 7.89 -42.04
N VAL A 205 4.95 8.69 -41.68
CA VAL A 205 4.96 9.52 -40.47
C VAL A 205 3.94 8.97 -39.48
N ALA A 206 4.41 8.45 -38.34
CA ALA A 206 3.55 7.97 -37.27
C ALA A 206 2.98 9.16 -36.46
N VAL A 207 1.66 9.16 -36.26
CA VAL A 207 0.92 10.21 -35.53
C VAL A 207 -0.01 9.52 -34.53
N ALA A 208 -0.04 9.99 -33.27
CA ALA A 208 -0.98 9.46 -32.29
C ALA A 208 -2.43 9.75 -32.71
N ILE A 209 -3.32 8.79 -32.53
CA ILE A 209 -4.75 8.94 -32.86
C ILE A 209 -5.33 10.15 -32.11
N GLY A 210 -6.11 10.97 -32.83
CA GLY A 210 -6.70 12.22 -32.34
C GLY A 210 -5.76 13.43 -32.36
N SER A 211 -4.46 13.24 -32.68
CA SER A 211 -3.52 14.36 -32.84
C SER A 211 -3.58 14.97 -34.23
N SER A 212 -3.12 16.22 -34.33
CA SER A 212 -2.99 16.93 -35.61
C SER A 212 -1.55 16.90 -36.12
N LYS A 213 -1.36 16.91 -37.44
CA LYS A 213 -0.03 16.93 -38.07
C LYS A 213 -0.01 17.81 -39.31
N THR A 214 0.92 18.76 -39.34
CA THR A 214 1.13 19.66 -40.47
C THR A 214 2.25 19.17 -41.40
N PHE A 215 2.01 19.30 -42.70
CA PHE A 215 2.95 19.03 -43.78
C PHE A 215 3.17 20.31 -44.57
N THR A 216 4.44 20.66 -44.82
CA THR A 216 4.83 21.81 -45.62
C THR A 216 5.31 21.36 -46.98
N VAL A 217 4.85 22.02 -48.04
CA VAL A 217 5.22 21.77 -49.44
C VAL A 217 6.05 22.93 -49.95
N ARG A 218 7.25 22.62 -50.48
CA ARG A 218 8.19 23.62 -51.00
C ARG A 218 8.52 23.32 -52.46
N PRO A 219 8.12 24.17 -53.42
CA PRO A 219 8.53 24.01 -54.80
C PRO A 219 10.00 24.39 -54.97
N GLY A 220 10.70 23.69 -55.88
CA GLY A 220 12.03 24.08 -56.35
C GLY A 220 12.00 25.36 -57.18
N TRP A 221 13.15 25.99 -57.41
CA TRP A 221 13.26 27.32 -58.02
C TRP A 221 12.46 27.49 -59.34
N LEU A 222 12.52 26.51 -60.24
CA LEU A 222 11.85 26.54 -61.55
C LEU A 222 10.46 25.91 -61.59
N TYR A 223 9.94 25.49 -60.44
CA TYR A 223 8.69 24.78 -60.32
C TYR A 223 7.67 25.60 -59.54
N ARG A 224 6.40 25.33 -59.78
CA ARG A 224 5.27 25.70 -58.91
C ARG A 224 4.56 24.44 -58.46
N ILE A 225 3.90 24.52 -57.31
CA ILE A 225 3.02 23.45 -56.85
C ILE A 225 1.92 23.31 -57.89
N TYR A 226 1.80 22.12 -58.46
CA TYR A 226 0.73 21.81 -59.41
C TYR A 226 -0.53 21.43 -58.65
N ASP A 227 -0.40 20.46 -57.75
CA ASP A 227 -1.49 19.96 -56.92
C ASP A 227 -0.93 19.30 -55.66
N VAL A 228 -1.69 19.37 -54.57
CA VAL A 228 -1.51 18.53 -53.39
C VAL A 228 -2.75 17.68 -53.25
N LYS A 229 -2.58 16.37 -53.12
CA LYS A 229 -3.68 15.42 -52.93
C LYS A 229 -3.63 14.82 -51.55
N VAL A 230 -4.77 14.74 -50.90
CA VAL A 230 -4.98 14.06 -49.61
C VAL A 230 -5.92 12.90 -49.85
N ASN A 231 -5.46 11.68 -49.55
CA ASN A 231 -6.17 10.43 -49.88
C ASN A 231 -6.63 10.36 -51.34
N GLY A 232 -5.79 10.86 -52.26
CA GLY A 232 -6.09 10.91 -53.69
C GLY A 232 -6.98 12.07 -54.14
N VAL A 233 -7.61 12.80 -53.21
CA VAL A 233 -8.46 13.96 -53.51
C VAL A 233 -7.64 15.24 -53.52
N SER A 234 -7.75 16.03 -54.58
CA SER A 234 -7.04 17.32 -54.69
C SER A 234 -7.54 18.31 -53.64
N VAL A 235 -6.58 18.93 -52.93
CA VAL A 235 -6.81 20.10 -52.07
C VAL A 235 -6.22 21.38 -52.70
N GLY A 236 -5.83 21.30 -53.97
CA GLY A 236 -5.25 22.39 -54.74
C GLY A 236 -3.77 22.65 -54.44
N ALA A 237 -3.26 23.72 -55.05
CA ALA A 237 -1.85 24.11 -54.95
C ALA A 237 -1.55 24.85 -53.63
N VAL A 238 -1.59 24.12 -52.51
CA VAL A 238 -1.33 24.67 -51.16
C VAL A 238 0.13 24.47 -50.74
N ARG A 239 0.69 25.44 -49.99
CA ARG A 239 2.05 25.34 -49.40
C ARG A 239 2.09 24.57 -48.09
N SER A 240 0.95 24.34 -47.46
CA SER A 240 0.84 23.64 -46.19
C SER A 240 -0.50 22.94 -46.11
N TYR A 241 -0.52 21.77 -45.49
CA TYR A 241 -1.74 21.04 -45.17
C TYR A 241 -1.64 20.46 -43.75
N THR A 242 -2.69 20.64 -42.95
CA THR A 242 -2.76 20.08 -41.60
C THR A 242 -3.85 19.02 -41.56
N PHE A 243 -3.47 17.78 -41.26
CA PHE A 243 -4.41 16.78 -40.81
C PHE A 243 -4.83 17.14 -39.38
N SER A 244 -6.13 17.31 -39.15
CA SER A 244 -6.69 17.54 -37.82
C SER A 244 -7.29 16.25 -37.26
N GLY A 245 -6.93 15.89 -36.03
CA GLY A 245 -7.57 14.77 -35.33
C GLY A 245 -7.49 13.44 -36.07
N VAL A 246 -6.29 13.01 -36.46
CA VAL A 246 -6.05 11.81 -37.31
C VAL A 246 -6.62 10.56 -36.63
N ARG A 247 -7.46 9.79 -37.34
CA ARG A 247 -8.09 8.56 -36.80
C ARG A 247 -7.67 7.27 -37.49
N ASP A 248 -7.18 7.38 -38.72
CA ASP A 248 -6.83 6.24 -39.56
C ASP A 248 -5.57 6.56 -40.35
N ASN A 249 -5.02 5.57 -41.05
CA ASN A 249 -3.92 5.79 -41.98
C ASN A 249 -4.36 6.72 -43.11
N GLN A 250 -3.51 7.66 -43.51
CA GLN A 250 -3.81 8.67 -44.53
C GLN A 250 -2.65 8.82 -45.50
N THR A 251 -2.90 9.45 -46.65
CA THR A 251 -1.85 9.80 -47.60
C THR A 251 -1.89 11.28 -47.97
N ILE A 252 -0.73 11.87 -48.22
CA ILE A 252 -0.57 13.20 -48.82
C ILE A 252 0.50 13.17 -49.91
N SER A 253 0.19 13.63 -51.11
CA SER A 253 1.15 13.69 -52.21
C SER A 253 1.19 15.09 -52.83
N ALA A 254 2.40 15.63 -52.99
CA ALA A 254 2.63 16.91 -53.65
C ALA A 254 3.19 16.67 -55.06
N THR A 255 2.61 17.33 -56.05
CA THR A 255 3.08 17.32 -57.44
C THR A 255 3.46 18.73 -57.87
N PHE A 256 4.41 18.83 -58.79
CA PHE A 256 4.96 20.08 -59.24
C PHE A 256 5.00 20.13 -60.77
N LYS A 257 4.88 21.34 -61.31
CA LYS A 257 5.08 21.59 -62.75
C LYS A 257 6.03 22.76 -62.93
N ARG A 258 6.80 22.74 -64.02
CA ARG A 258 7.67 23.86 -64.39
C ARG A 258 6.85 25.14 -64.59
N LYS A 259 7.45 26.28 -64.28
CA LYS A 259 6.83 27.60 -64.52
C LYS A 259 6.83 27.99 -66.00
N PHE A 260 7.73 27.40 -66.78
CA PHE A 260 7.98 27.64 -68.20
C PHE A 260 8.27 26.31 -68.89
#